data_AF-A0A7S2HM96-F1
#
_entry.id   AF-A0A7S2HM96-F1
#
_cell.length_a   1.000
_cell.length_b   1.000
_cell.length_c   1.000
_cell.angle_alpha   90.00
_cell.angle_beta   90.00
_cell.angle_gamma   90.00
#
_symmetry.space_group_name_H-M   'P 1'
#
loop_
_entity.id
_entity.type
_entity.pdbx_description
1 polymer ?
#
loop_
_entity_poly.entity_id
_entity_poly.type
_entity_poly.pdbx_seq_one_letter_code
_entity_poly.pdbx_strand_id
1 'polypeptide(L)'
;KTTSRPVIEYHAAVRRLGSSEVAKIEEGFERLGVRGELRRSEFRTGFLNSVVGAPVPEDLAEALFNGFDTGATGAVTVQQFICGLAVLRHGTPEEKLRLLFAVYDIDRDQRLYDR
;
A
#
# COMPACT_ATOMS: atom_id res chain seq x y z
N LYS A 1 2.65 3.77 -21.19
CA LYS A 1 2.81 3.07 -19.89
C LYS A 1 2.13 3.93 -18.85
N THR A 2 0.87 3.66 -18.57
CA THR A 2 0.00 4.48 -17.71
C THR A 2 0.40 4.21 -16.26
N THR A 3 1.06 5.17 -15.63
CA THR A 3 1.35 5.11 -14.19
C THR A 3 0.03 5.18 -13.44
N SER A 4 -0.34 4.11 -12.72
CA SER A 4 -1.58 4.12 -11.93
C SER A 4 -1.44 5.17 -10.84
N ARG A 5 -2.34 6.15 -10.84
CA ARG A 5 -2.33 7.23 -9.86
C ARG A 5 -2.77 6.69 -8.50
N PRO A 6 -2.17 7.15 -7.39
CA PRO A 6 -2.62 6.78 -6.06
C PRO A 6 -4.09 7.17 -5.86
N VAL A 7 -4.84 6.34 -5.10
CA VAL A 7 -6.29 6.51 -4.89
C VAL A 7 -6.62 7.84 -4.21
N ILE A 8 -5.70 8.34 -3.38
CA ILE A 8 -5.76 9.66 -2.74
C ILE A 8 -4.38 10.32 -2.75
N GLU A 9 -4.36 11.65 -2.65
CA GLU A 9 -3.13 12.45 -2.53
C GLU A 9 -2.43 12.26 -1.18
N TYR A 10 -1.10 12.36 -1.17
CA TYR A 10 -0.29 12.15 0.03
C TYR A 10 -0.69 13.05 1.19
N HIS A 11 -0.90 14.34 0.94
CA HIS A 11 -1.30 15.29 1.97
C HIS A 11 -2.67 14.95 2.58
N ALA A 12 -3.60 14.39 1.80
CA ALA A 12 -4.88 13.91 2.32
C ALA A 12 -4.70 12.65 3.18
N ALA A 13 -3.81 11.74 2.77
CA ALA A 13 -3.47 10.55 3.53
C ALA A 13 -2.84 10.88 4.90
N VAL A 14 -1.88 11.81 4.94
CA VAL A 14 -1.23 12.27 6.18
C VAL A 14 -2.24 12.85 7.16
N ARG A 15 -3.22 13.65 6.70
CA ARG A 15 -4.28 14.18 7.57
C ARG A 15 -5.19 13.09 8.14
N ARG A 16 -5.46 12.03 7.37
CA ARG A 16 -6.31 10.91 7.81
C ARG A 16 -5.64 10.03 8.85
N LEU A 17 -4.32 9.79 8.73
CA LEU A 17 -3.57 8.94 9.67
C LEU A 17 -3.00 9.73 10.86
N GLY A 18 -2.72 11.02 10.68
CA GLY A 18 -2.09 11.87 11.67
C GLY A 18 -0.55 11.72 11.74
N SER A 19 0.13 12.77 12.17
CA SER A 19 1.58 12.89 12.07
C SER A 19 2.36 11.85 12.87
N SER A 20 1.84 11.40 14.03
CA SER A 20 2.51 10.38 14.85
C SER A 20 2.51 9.00 14.18
N GLU A 21 1.43 8.64 13.49
CA GLU A 21 1.36 7.36 12.78
C GLU A 21 2.23 7.39 11.52
N VAL A 22 2.17 8.50 10.77
CA VAL A 22 3.04 8.72 9.60
C VAL A 22 4.52 8.62 9.97
N ALA A 23 4.94 9.27 11.06
CA ALA A 23 6.34 9.21 11.50
C ALA A 23 6.80 7.77 11.83
N LYS A 24 5.95 6.96 12.47
CA LYS A 24 6.27 5.55 12.76
C LYS A 24 6.41 4.72 11.49
N ILE A 25 5.59 5.01 10.49
CA ILE A 25 5.65 4.36 9.19
C ILE A 25 6.95 4.73 8.49
N GLU A 26 7.28 6.03 8.41
CA GLU A 26 8.51 6.55 7.83
C GLU A 26 9.75 5.92 8.50
N GLU A 27 9.80 5.90 9.83
CA GLU A 27 10.88 5.24 10.59
C GLU A 27 10.99 3.74 10.27
N GLY A 28 9.85 3.05 10.12
CA GLY A 28 9.81 1.64 9.71
C GLY A 28 10.38 1.42 8.32
N PHE A 29 10.10 2.32 7.37
CA PHE A 29 10.65 2.31 6.01
C PHE A 29 12.15 2.65 6.00
N GLU A 30 12.62 3.56 6.85
CA GLU A 30 14.06 3.86 6.99
C GLU A 30 14.85 2.68 7.57
N ARG A 31 14.26 1.94 8.51
CA ARG A 31 14.91 0.80 9.16
C ARG A 31 14.96 -0.46 8.27
N LEU A 32 13.92 -0.70 7.49
CA LEU A 32 13.77 -1.94 6.72
C LEU A 32 13.95 -1.77 5.21
N GLY A 33 13.77 -0.55 4.71
CA GLY A 33 13.83 -0.25 3.29
C GLY A 33 15.22 0.15 2.81
N VAL A 34 15.42 0.01 1.51
CA VAL A 34 16.61 0.52 0.82
C VAL A 34 16.18 1.71 -0.02
N ARG A 35 16.71 2.90 0.25
CA ARG A 35 16.33 4.17 -0.40
C ARG A 35 14.84 4.56 -0.24
N GLY A 36 14.21 4.20 0.89
CA GLY A 36 12.82 4.56 1.18
C GLY A 36 11.76 3.69 0.48
N GLU A 37 12.18 2.54 -0.04
CA GLU A 37 11.32 1.54 -0.68
C GLU A 37 11.46 0.18 -0.01
N LEU A 38 10.36 -0.57 0.05
CA LEU A 38 10.32 -1.96 0.51
C LEU A 38 9.98 -2.87 -0.68
N ARG A 39 10.74 -3.94 -0.88
CA ARG A 39 10.36 -5.01 -1.81
C ARG A 39 9.46 -6.01 -1.08
N ARG A 40 8.88 -6.94 -1.84
CA ARG A 40 7.92 -7.94 -1.35
C ARG A 40 8.42 -8.68 -0.10
N SER A 41 9.68 -9.11 -0.12
CA SER A 41 10.32 -9.83 0.99
C SER A 41 10.33 -9.01 2.29
N GLU A 42 10.77 -7.76 2.24
CA GLU A 42 10.86 -6.91 3.44
C GLU A 42 9.47 -6.49 3.94
N PHE A 43 8.58 -6.21 2.99
CA PHE A 43 7.19 -5.85 3.28
C PHE A 43 6.44 -6.94 4.03
N ARG A 44 6.56 -8.20 3.56
CA ARG A 44 5.90 -9.37 4.14
C ARG A 44 6.50 -9.80 5.48
N THR A 45 7.83 -9.90 5.54
CA THR A 45 8.49 -10.60 6.65
C THR A 45 8.62 -9.75 7.91
N GLY A 46 8.69 -8.42 7.78
CA GLY A 46 8.97 -7.55 8.92
C GLY A 46 8.06 -6.33 9.04
N PHE A 47 7.77 -5.67 7.93
CA PHE A 47 7.15 -4.35 8.00
C PHE A 47 5.68 -4.39 8.42
N LEU A 48 4.85 -5.22 7.77
CA LEU A 48 3.43 -5.30 8.09
C LEU A 48 3.17 -5.72 9.54
N ASN A 49 3.91 -6.70 10.04
CA ASN A 49 3.78 -7.13 11.44
C ASN A 49 4.16 -6.01 12.42
N SER A 50 5.17 -5.20 12.08
CA SER A 50 5.59 -4.05 12.91
C SER A 50 4.56 -2.91 12.92
N VAL A 51 3.82 -2.70 11.82
CA VAL A 51 2.84 -1.60 11.70
C VAL A 51 1.45 -2.03 12.17
N VAL A 52 1.05 -3.26 11.87
CA VAL A 52 -0.26 -3.83 12.26
C VAL A 52 -0.24 -4.34 13.70
N GLY A 53 0.93 -4.72 14.22
CA GLY A 53 1.07 -5.26 15.58
C GLY A 53 0.55 -6.69 15.74
N ALA A 54 0.23 -7.36 14.64
CA ALA A 54 -0.25 -8.74 14.61
C ALA A 54 0.26 -9.45 13.35
N PRO A 55 0.38 -10.79 13.36
CA PRO A 55 0.70 -11.56 12.16
C PRO A 55 -0.33 -11.32 11.06
N VAL A 56 0.13 -10.89 9.89
CA VAL A 56 -0.71 -10.76 8.70
C VAL A 56 -0.56 -12.02 7.84
N PRO A 57 -1.66 -12.68 7.41
CA PRO A 57 -1.58 -13.83 6.49
C PRO A 57 -0.82 -13.48 5.21
N GLU A 58 -0.03 -14.43 4.69
CA GLU A 58 0.84 -14.17 3.53
C GLU A 58 0.06 -13.72 2.29
N ASP A 59 -1.09 -14.35 2.01
CA ASP A 59 -1.95 -13.97 0.88
C ASP A 59 -2.44 -12.52 1.00
N LEU A 60 -2.75 -12.07 2.22
CA LEU A 60 -3.17 -10.69 2.47
C LEU A 60 -2.00 -9.72 2.35
N ALA A 61 -0.80 -10.11 2.78
CA ALA A 61 0.41 -9.31 2.62
C ALA A 61 0.76 -9.10 1.14
N GLU A 62 0.67 -10.16 0.32
CA GLU A 62 0.88 -10.09 -1.13
C GLU A 62 -0.19 -9.24 -1.82
N ALA A 63 -1.46 -9.43 -1.45
CA ALA A 63 -2.58 -8.64 -1.95
C ALA A 63 -2.38 -7.14 -1.67
N LEU A 64 -2.04 -6.78 -0.43
CA LEU A 64 -1.77 -5.39 -0.04
C LEU A 64 -0.56 -4.81 -0.78
N PHE A 65 0.52 -5.58 -0.92
CA PHE A 65 1.70 -5.14 -1.68
C PHE A 65 1.33 -4.80 -3.13
N ASN A 66 0.57 -5.67 -3.79
CA ASN A 66 0.14 -5.46 -5.17
C ASN A 66 -0.78 -4.24 -5.32
N GLY A 67 -1.68 -4.02 -4.35
CA GLY A 67 -2.53 -2.83 -4.32
C GLY A 67 -1.77 -1.52 -4.07
N PHE A 68 -0.67 -1.56 -3.32
CA PHE A 68 0.14 -0.38 -3.00
C PHE A 68 1.20 -0.05 -4.04
N ASP A 69 1.79 -1.04 -4.71
CA ASP A 69 2.76 -0.84 -5.80
C ASP A 69 2.04 -0.35 -7.09
N THR A 70 1.49 0.86 -7.07
CA THR A 70 0.73 1.43 -8.20
C THR A 70 1.58 1.62 -9.48
N GLY A 71 2.91 1.47 -9.40
CA GLY A 71 3.84 1.54 -10.53
C GLY A 71 4.29 0.20 -11.10
N ALA A 72 3.95 -0.93 -10.45
CA ALA A 72 4.48 -2.26 -10.77
C ALA A 72 6.02 -2.27 -10.80
N THR A 73 6.65 -1.50 -9.92
CA THR A 73 8.11 -1.39 -9.84
C THR A 73 8.71 -2.61 -9.13
N GLY A 74 7.86 -3.42 -8.47
CA GLY A 74 8.28 -4.48 -7.56
C GLY A 74 8.75 -3.94 -6.21
N ALA A 75 8.45 -2.68 -5.91
CA ALA A 75 8.75 -2.02 -4.65
C ALA A 75 7.62 -1.06 -4.27
N VAL A 76 7.32 -0.96 -2.98
CA VAL A 76 6.37 0.01 -2.45
C VAL A 76 7.17 1.14 -1.84
N THR A 77 6.89 2.36 -2.26
CA THR A 77 7.43 3.58 -1.64
C THR A 77 6.66 3.92 -0.36
N VAL A 78 7.30 4.64 0.57
CA VAL A 78 6.64 5.13 1.78
C VAL A 78 5.35 5.93 1.48
N GLN A 79 5.37 6.75 0.42
CA GLN A 79 4.21 7.52 -0.02
C GLN A 79 3.05 6.62 -0.48
N GLN A 80 3.34 5.59 -1.28
CA GLN A 80 2.34 4.64 -1.74
C GLN A 80 1.69 3.89 -0.57
N PHE A 81 2.49 3.46 0.40
CA PHE A 81 1.99 2.79 1.58
C PHE A 81 1.10 3.71 2.44
N ILE A 82 1.53 4.94 2.71
CA ILE A 82 0.75 5.92 3.48
C ILE A 82 -0.59 6.21 2.79
N CYS A 83 -0.59 6.43 1.47
CA CYS A 83 -1.82 6.62 0.71
C CYS A 83 -2.74 5.39 0.77
N GLY A 84 -2.19 4.19 0.57
CA GLY A 84 -2.94 2.95 0.60
C GLY A 84 -3.54 2.63 1.98
N LEU A 85 -2.75 2.80 3.05
CA LEU A 85 -3.17 2.58 4.42
C LEU A 85 -4.25 3.57 4.86
N ALA A 86 -4.13 4.84 4.47
CA ALA A 86 -5.14 5.86 4.75
C ALA A 86 -6.49 5.55 4.11
N VAL A 87 -6.50 4.97 2.90
CA VAL A 87 -7.74 4.46 2.27
C VAL A 87 -8.27 3.23 3.00
N LEU A 88 -7.38 2.29 3.36
CA LEU A 88 -7.77 1.07 4.07
C LEU A 88 -8.47 1.38 5.40
N ARG A 89 -7.91 2.30 6.20
CA ARG A 89 -8.45 2.68 7.53
C ARG A 89 -9.61 3.67 7.43
N HIS A 90 -9.43 4.78 6.70
CA HIS A 90 -10.31 5.94 6.75
C HIS A 90 -10.92 6.32 5.39
N GLY A 91 -10.77 5.46 4.37
CA GLY A 91 -11.34 5.71 3.05
C GLY A 91 -12.86 5.53 2.99
N THR A 92 -13.48 6.20 2.03
CA THR A 92 -14.90 5.97 1.70
C THR A 92 -15.08 4.56 1.10
N PRO A 93 -16.31 4.02 1.05
CA PRO A 93 -16.58 2.76 0.37
C PRO A 93 -16.05 2.73 -1.08
N GLU A 94 -16.17 3.83 -1.82
CA GLU A 94 -15.70 3.95 -3.20
C GLU A 94 -14.18 3.94 -3.30
N GLU A 95 -13.47 4.62 -2.39
CA GLU A 95 -12.01 4.60 -2.33
C GLU A 95 -11.49 3.19 -1.98
N LYS A 96 -12.14 2.54 -1.01
CA LYS A 96 -11.82 1.16 -0.61
C LYS A 96 -12.07 0.17 -1.74
N LEU A 97 -13.17 0.33 -2.47
CA LEU A 97 -13.44 -0.45 -3.67
C LEU A 97 -12.34 -0.24 -4.70
N ARG A 98 -11.95 1.00 -5.02
CA ARG A 98 -10.84 1.26 -5.97
C ARG A 98 -9.53 0.60 -5.54
N LEU A 99 -9.21 0.63 -4.25
CA LEU A 99 -8.06 -0.08 -3.70
C LEU A 99 -8.22 -1.59 -3.88
N LEU A 100 -9.39 -2.14 -3.57
CA LEU A 100 -9.69 -3.56 -3.72
C LEU A 100 -9.58 -4.02 -5.19
N PHE A 101 -10.06 -3.22 -6.13
CA PHE A 101 -9.84 -3.43 -7.56
C PHE A 101 -8.34 -3.47 -7.90
N ALA A 102 -7.54 -2.53 -7.38
CA ALA A 102 -6.09 -2.52 -7.59
C ALA A 102 -5.37 -3.73 -6.95
N VAL A 103 -5.95 -4.31 -5.89
CA VAL A 103 -5.46 -5.52 -5.22
C VAL A 103 -5.76 -6.79 -6.04
N TYR A 104 -6.94 -6.88 -6.66
CA TYR A 104 -7.39 -8.05 -7.42
C TYR A 104 -7.06 -8.02 -8.91
N ASP A 105 -6.75 -6.85 -9.47
CA ASP A 105 -6.32 -6.68 -10.85
C ASP A 105 -4.84 -7.09 -10.99
N ILE A 106 -4.59 -8.40 -10.87
CA ILE A 106 -3.25 -9.02 -10.97
C ILE A 106 -2.63 -8.74 -12.34
N ASP A 107 -3.47 -8.66 -13.38
CA ASP A 107 -3.05 -8.46 -14.78
C ASP A 107 -3.06 -6.98 -15.21
N ARG A 108 -3.61 -6.10 -14.35
CA ARG A 108 -3.69 -4.63 -14.49
C ARG A 108 -4.31 -4.16 -15.79
N ASP A 109 -5.29 -4.89 -16.31
CA ASP A 109 -5.98 -4.57 -17.56
C ASP A 109 -7.21 -3.67 -17.34
N GLN A 110 -7.49 -3.26 -16.09
CA GLN A 110 -8.67 -2.50 -15.68
C GLN A 110 -10.00 -3.19 -16.03
N ARG A 111 -10.00 -4.49 -16.29
CA ARG A 111 -11.19 -5.28 -16.63
C ARG A 111 -11.30 -6.46 -15.68
N LEU A 112 -12.30 -6.44 -14.81
CA LEU A 112 -12.57 -7.62 -13.99
C LEU A 112 -13.21 -8.79 -14.76
N TYR A 113 -13.59 -8.66 -16.05
CA TYR A 113 -14.07 -9.76 -16.89
C TYR A 113 -13.84 -9.52 -18.40
N ASP A 114 -13.26 -10.50 -19.13
CA ASP A 114 -13.98 -11.39 -20.07
C ASP A 114 -13.06 -12.58 -20.46
N ARG A 115 -13.51 -13.82 -20.23
CA ARG A 115 -12.91 -15.05 -20.77
C ARG A 115 -13.88 -15.66 -21.76
#